data_AF-A0A8T5HWN1-F1
#
_entry.id   AF-A0A8T5HWN1-F1
#
_cell.length_a   1.000
_cell.length_b   1.000
_cell.length_c   1.000
_cell.angle_alpha   90.00
_cell.angle_beta   90.00
_cell.angle_gamma   90.00
#
_symmetry.space_group_name_H-M   'P 1'
#
loop_
_entity.id
_entity.type
_entity.pdbx_description
1 polymer ?
#
loop_
_entity_poly.entity_id
_entity_poly.type
_entity_poly.pdbx_seq_one_letter_code
_entity_poly.pdbx_strand_id
1 'polypeptide(L)'
;MTEVEKVSENGSIEWGLFESKYIKLEEAEPSDLTLTDWRQTEEEYQGEVSDGIRCEVISENGQEVKKILKSTSKRLITALKPHIIAAEKSGEKKIRVRITKTGSKFNTQYNVKPLN
;
A
#
# COMPACT_ATOMS: atom_id res chain seq x y z
N MET A 1 -22.69 21.37 -15.44
CA MET A 1 -22.48 19.95 -15.10
C MET A 1 -22.55 19.89 -13.59
N THR A 2 -23.63 19.36 -13.07
CA THR A 2 -24.03 19.50 -11.67
C THR A 2 -23.41 18.36 -10.87
N GLU A 3 -22.64 18.71 -9.84
CA GLU A 3 -22.11 17.80 -8.85
C GLU A 3 -23.29 17.20 -8.06
N VAL A 4 -23.48 15.90 -8.18
CA VAL A 4 -24.53 15.19 -7.45
C VAL A 4 -23.96 14.81 -6.08
N GLU A 5 -24.14 15.69 -5.11
CA GLU A 5 -23.94 15.33 -3.70
C GLU A 5 -25.00 14.30 -3.32
N LYS A 6 -24.60 13.03 -3.26
CA LYS A 6 -25.40 11.98 -2.64
C LYS A 6 -25.35 12.16 -1.12
N VAL A 7 -26.32 12.91 -0.60
CA VAL A 7 -26.61 12.94 0.83
C VAL A 7 -27.31 11.62 1.18
N SER A 8 -26.70 10.79 2.03
CA SER A 8 -27.28 9.54 2.53
C SER A 8 -28.51 9.85 3.39
N GLU A 9 -29.66 9.25 3.05
CA GLU A 9 -30.99 9.52 3.63
C GLU A 9 -31.20 9.13 5.10
N ASN A 10 -30.17 8.67 5.81
CA ASN A 10 -30.21 8.50 7.26
C ASN A 10 -28.89 9.04 7.81
N GLY A 11 -28.94 9.93 8.81
CA GLY A 11 -27.78 10.52 9.49
C GLY A 11 -26.83 9.54 10.20
N SER A 12 -26.86 8.26 9.83
CA SER A 12 -25.86 7.27 10.16
C SER A 12 -24.61 7.50 9.31
N ILE A 13 -23.51 7.85 9.98
CA ILE A 13 -22.18 7.90 9.39
C ILE A 13 -21.85 6.52 8.81
N GLU A 14 -21.64 6.45 7.49
CA GLU A 14 -21.07 5.26 6.84
C GLU A 14 -19.58 5.16 7.19
N TRP A 15 -19.27 4.58 8.36
CA TRP A 15 -17.89 4.42 8.84
C TRP A 15 -16.98 3.68 7.85
N GLY A 16 -17.55 2.84 6.96
CA GLY A 16 -16.84 2.18 5.87
C GLY A 16 -16.23 3.14 4.84
N LEU A 17 -16.80 4.34 4.65
CA LEU A 17 -16.22 5.39 3.78
C LEU A 17 -15.00 6.10 4.43
N PHE A 18 -14.82 5.93 5.74
CA PHE A 18 -13.64 6.38 6.48
C PHE A 18 -12.55 5.31 6.57
N GLU A 19 -12.77 4.11 6.00
CA GLU A 19 -11.70 3.13 5.84
C GLU A 19 -10.58 3.79 5.03
N SER A 20 -9.45 4.00 5.71
CA SER A 20 -8.28 4.70 5.21
C SER A 20 -8.00 4.40 3.74
N LYS A 21 -7.89 5.45 2.90
CA LYS A 21 -7.42 5.37 1.51
C LYS A 21 -6.03 4.73 1.40
N TYR A 22 -5.33 4.59 2.51
CA TYR A 22 -4.00 4.02 2.61
C TYR A 22 -3.99 2.69 3.34
N ILE A 23 -3.17 1.76 2.86
CA ILE A 23 -2.85 0.52 3.57
C ILE A 23 -2.03 0.86 4.82
N LYS A 24 -2.42 0.26 5.95
CA LYS A 24 -1.67 0.33 7.20
C LYS A 24 -1.12 -1.07 7.50
N LEU A 25 0.21 -1.17 7.55
CA LEU A 25 0.90 -2.40 7.92
C LEU A 25 1.06 -2.46 9.44
N GLU A 26 0.29 -3.34 10.08
CA GLU A 26 0.34 -3.59 11.52
C GLU A 26 1.55 -4.46 11.88
N GLU A 27 2.02 -4.34 13.13
CA GLU A 27 3.17 -5.11 13.61
C GLU A 27 2.78 -6.56 13.89
N ALA A 28 3.65 -7.50 13.50
CA ALA A 28 3.49 -8.95 13.66
C ALA A 28 2.28 -9.58 12.95
N GLU A 29 1.44 -8.80 12.30
CA GLU A 29 0.33 -9.28 11.47
C GLU A 29 0.74 -9.29 9.99
N PRO A 30 0.77 -10.46 9.32
CA PRO A 30 0.98 -10.52 7.89
C PRO A 30 -0.17 -9.86 7.13
N SER A 31 0.16 -9.07 6.12
CA SER A 31 -0.81 -8.50 5.17
C SER A 31 -0.56 -9.07 3.79
N ASP A 32 -1.57 -9.74 3.23
CA ASP A 32 -1.53 -10.28 1.88
C ASP A 32 -2.09 -9.24 0.91
N LEU A 33 -1.23 -8.66 0.07
CA LEU A 33 -1.59 -7.56 -0.82
C LEU A 33 -1.43 -7.95 -2.29
N THR A 34 -2.35 -7.47 -3.12
CA THR A 34 -2.17 -7.43 -4.58
C THR A 34 -1.89 -6.00 -5.00
N LEU A 35 -0.67 -5.75 -5.45
CA LEU A 35 -0.16 -4.43 -5.82
C LEU A 35 -0.13 -4.25 -7.35
N THR A 36 -0.43 -3.05 -7.81
CA THR A 36 -0.38 -2.63 -9.22
C THR A 36 0.02 -1.15 -9.31
N ASP A 37 0.26 -0.65 -10.52
CA ASP A 37 0.57 0.79 -10.78
C ASP A 37 1.66 1.33 -9.83
N TRP A 38 2.74 0.57 -9.68
CA TRP A 38 3.86 0.98 -8.85
C TRP A 38 4.66 2.10 -9.53
N ARG A 39 5.03 3.11 -8.76
CA ARG A 39 5.86 4.23 -9.23
C ARG A 39 6.71 4.81 -8.11
N GLN A 40 7.85 5.37 -8.48
CA GLN A 40 8.66 6.19 -7.59
C GLN A 40 7.92 7.51 -7.33
N THR A 41 8.02 8.00 -6.11
CA THR A 41 7.49 9.30 -5.69
C THR A 41 8.52 10.01 -4.85
N GLU A 42 8.57 11.34 -4.92
CA GLU A 42 9.34 12.15 -3.99
C GLU A 42 8.38 12.69 -2.90
N GLU A 43 8.80 12.61 -1.64
CA GLU A 43 8.11 13.26 -0.53
C GLU A 43 9.05 14.19 0.21
N GLU A 44 8.59 15.40 0.47
CA GLU A 44 9.29 16.34 1.34
C GLU A 44 8.83 16.15 2.79
N TYR A 45 9.78 15.93 3.69
CA TYR A 45 9.53 15.87 5.12
C TYR A 45 10.57 16.71 5.86
N GLN A 46 10.13 17.73 6.60
CA GLN A 46 10.99 18.65 7.35
C GLN A 46 12.09 19.32 6.49
N GLY A 47 11.80 19.59 5.21
CA GLY A 47 12.75 20.21 4.27
C GLY A 47 13.72 19.23 3.61
N GLU A 48 13.63 17.93 3.91
CA GLU A 48 14.37 16.89 3.22
C GLU A 48 13.48 16.16 2.22
N VAL A 49 13.91 16.10 0.96
CA VAL A 49 13.25 15.30 -0.08
C VAL A 49 13.73 13.86 0.02
N SER A 50 12.80 12.93 0.19
CA SER A 50 13.05 11.50 0.27
C SER A 50 12.35 10.76 -0.86
N ASP A 51 13.10 9.85 -1.50
CA ASP A 51 12.54 8.88 -2.43
C ASP A 51 11.59 7.91 -1.70
N GLY A 52 10.44 7.70 -2.32
CA GLY A 52 9.40 6.80 -1.85
C GLY A 52 8.83 5.95 -2.97
N ILE A 53 7.91 5.06 -2.59
CA ILE A 53 7.14 4.24 -3.51
C ILE A 53 5.65 4.49 -3.28
N ARG A 54 4.90 4.52 -4.37
CA ARG A 54 3.44 4.43 -4.38
C ARG A 54 3.02 3.23 -5.21
N CYS A 55 2.11 2.42 -4.68
CA CYS A 55 1.41 1.37 -5.40
C CYS A 55 -0.10 1.49 -5.17
N GLU A 56 -0.90 1.10 -6.14
CA GLU A 56 -2.31 0.82 -5.93
C GLU A 56 -2.46 -0.60 -5.35
N VAL A 57 -3.38 -0.74 -4.41
CA VAL A 57 -3.70 -2.01 -3.76
C VAL A 57 -5.12 -2.36 -4.14
N ILE A 58 -5.24 -3.41 -4.95
CA ILE A 58 -6.52 -3.89 -5.48
C ILE A 58 -7.09 -5.07 -4.66
N SER A 59 -6.28 -5.68 -3.80
CA SER A 59 -6.75 -6.67 -2.83
C SER A 59 -5.90 -6.65 -1.56
N GLU A 60 -6.56 -6.79 -0.41
CA GLU A 60 -5.98 -6.89 0.94
C GLU A 60 -6.62 -8.10 1.65
N ASN A 61 -5.78 -9.05 2.07
CA ASN A 61 -6.19 -10.28 2.77
C ASN A 61 -7.31 -11.07 2.06
N GLY A 62 -7.28 -11.07 0.72
CA GLY A 62 -8.25 -11.78 -0.12
C GLY A 62 -9.54 -11.01 -0.39
N GLN A 63 -9.72 -9.82 0.20
CA GLN A 63 -10.82 -8.92 -0.11
C GLN A 63 -10.40 -7.93 -1.19
N GLU A 64 -11.30 -7.61 -2.12
CA GLU A 64 -11.07 -6.55 -3.11
C GLU A 64 -11.17 -5.19 -2.43
N VAL A 65 -10.17 -4.34 -2.66
CA VAL A 65 -10.10 -3.00 -2.06
C VAL A 65 -9.61 -2.00 -3.09
N LYS A 66 -9.79 -0.71 -2.81
CA LYS A 66 -9.21 0.37 -3.62
C LYS A 66 -8.42 1.31 -2.72
N LYS A 67 -7.23 0.86 -2.32
CA LYS A 67 -6.33 1.57 -1.40
C LYS A 67 -4.99 1.87 -2.06
N ILE A 68 -4.19 2.69 -1.39
CA ILE A 68 -2.84 3.06 -1.83
C ILE A 68 -1.84 2.57 -0.79
N LEU A 69 -0.80 1.87 -1.22
CA LEU A 69 0.40 1.67 -0.41
C LEU A 69 1.38 2.79 -0.75
N LYS A 70 1.65 3.69 0.19
CA LYS A 70 2.64 4.76 0.04
C LYS A 70 3.66 4.66 1.17
N SER A 71 4.94 4.72 0.85
CA SER A 71 6.00 4.61 1.85
C SER A 71 7.32 5.20 1.38
N THR A 72 7.98 5.94 2.27
CA THR A 72 9.39 6.39 2.17
C THR A 72 10.36 5.48 2.92
N SER A 73 9.87 4.41 3.56
CA SER A 73 10.73 3.45 4.26
C SER A 73 11.65 2.73 3.29
N LYS A 74 12.95 3.05 3.33
CA LYS A 74 14.00 2.37 2.56
C LYS A 74 13.94 0.85 2.74
N ARG A 75 13.65 0.36 3.95
CA ARG A 75 13.59 -1.08 4.26
C ARG A 75 12.45 -1.77 3.51
N LEU A 76 11.25 -1.18 3.50
CA LEU A 76 10.11 -1.72 2.75
C LEU A 76 10.39 -1.67 1.24
N ILE A 77 10.91 -0.54 0.74
CA ILE A 77 11.24 -0.36 -0.68
C ILE A 77 12.27 -1.40 -1.13
N THR A 78 13.34 -1.61 -0.37
CA THR A 78 14.36 -2.64 -0.66
C THR A 78 13.75 -4.05 -0.68
N ALA A 79 12.83 -4.36 0.23
CA ALA A 79 12.17 -5.66 0.28
C ALA A 79 11.18 -5.88 -0.89
N LEU A 80 10.50 -4.84 -1.37
CA LEU A 80 9.56 -4.89 -2.51
C LEU A 80 10.27 -4.93 -3.86
N LYS A 81 11.39 -4.22 -4.01
CA LYS A 81 12.14 -4.04 -5.26
C LYS A 81 12.36 -5.32 -6.08
N PRO A 82 12.87 -6.45 -5.53
CA PRO A 82 13.11 -7.65 -6.33
C PRO A 82 11.83 -8.20 -6.97
N HIS A 83 10.69 -8.11 -6.28
CA HIS A 83 9.40 -8.61 -6.78
C HIS A 83 8.86 -7.73 -7.91
N ILE A 84 8.97 -6.41 -7.76
CA ILE A 84 8.59 -5.45 -8.80
C ILE A 84 9.45 -5.63 -10.06
N ILE A 85 10.78 -5.74 -9.91
CA ILE A 85 11.69 -5.95 -11.05
C ILE A 85 11.39 -7.26 -11.76
N ALA A 86 11.09 -8.33 -11.02
CA ALA A 86 10.73 -9.61 -11.61
C ALA A 86 9.45 -9.49 -12.44
N ALA A 87 8.41 -8.83 -11.92
CA ALA A 87 7.15 -8.61 -12.61
C ALA A 87 7.31 -7.72 -13.86
N GLU A 88 8.09 -6.64 -13.78
CA GLU A 88 8.37 -5.79 -14.94
C GLU A 88 9.10 -6.57 -16.05
N LYS A 89 10.05 -7.44 -15.69
CA LYS A 89 10.76 -8.29 -16.65
C LYS A 89 9.85 -9.35 -17.29
N SER A 90 8.87 -9.88 -16.56
CA SER A 90 7.89 -10.83 -17.09
C SER A 90 6.71 -10.15 -17.80
N GLY A 91 6.62 -8.82 -17.77
CA GLY A 91 5.50 -8.06 -18.33
C GLY A 91 4.23 -8.09 -17.47
N GLU A 92 4.32 -8.64 -16.25
CA GLU A 92 3.24 -8.62 -15.28
C GLU A 92 2.97 -7.20 -14.78
N LYS A 93 1.67 -6.87 -14.66
CA LYS A 93 1.21 -5.57 -14.16
C LYS A 93 0.79 -5.60 -12.70
N LYS A 94 0.78 -6.78 -12.09
CA LYS A 94 0.31 -7.02 -10.74
C LYS A 94 1.28 -7.96 -10.03
N ILE A 95 1.54 -7.72 -8.76
CA ILE A 95 2.26 -8.65 -7.89
C ILE A 95 1.41 -8.99 -6.68
N ARG A 96 1.44 -10.25 -6.26
CA ARG A 96 0.80 -10.70 -5.03
C ARG A 96 1.87 -11.02 -4.00
N VAL A 97 1.83 -10.32 -2.87
CA VAL A 97 2.87 -10.40 -1.85
C VAL A 97 2.28 -10.48 -0.45
N ARG A 98 2.93 -11.24 0.43
CA ARG A 98 2.74 -11.18 1.87
C ARG A 98 3.78 -10.26 2.47
N ILE A 99 3.33 -9.22 3.14
CA ILE A 99 4.19 -8.28 3.86
C ILE A 99 4.03 -8.54 5.36
N THR A 100 5.14 -8.75 6.06
CA THR A 100 5.16 -8.82 7.52
C THR A 100 6.07 -7.73 8.04
N LYS A 101 5.51 -6.86 8.87
CA LYS A 101 6.27 -5.83 9.59
C LYS A 101 6.59 -6.34 10.99
N THR A 102 7.85 -6.23 11.40
CA THR A 102 8.30 -6.65 12.74
C THR A 102 9.11 -5.55 13.40
N GLY A 103 9.01 -5.42 14.73
CA GLY A 103 9.71 -4.39 15.48
C GLY A 103 9.07 -3.01 15.32
N SER A 104 9.50 -2.10 16.18
CA SER A 104 8.96 -0.74 16.26
C SER A 104 10.04 0.33 16.11
N LYS A 105 9.63 1.52 15.63
CA LYS A 105 10.49 2.69 15.42
C LYS A 105 11.75 2.33 14.61
N PHE A 106 12.93 2.55 15.20
CA PHE A 106 14.23 2.31 14.57
C PHE A 106 14.51 0.83 14.26
N ASN A 107 13.82 -0.10 14.92
CA ASN A 107 13.99 -1.54 14.74
C ASN A 107 12.99 -2.15 13.74
N THR A 108 12.18 -1.33 13.08
CA THR A 108 11.19 -1.81 12.10
C THR A 108 11.87 -2.56 10.94
N GLN A 109 11.48 -3.80 10.70
CA GLN A 109 11.89 -4.58 9.54
C GLN A 109 10.66 -4.98 8.73
N TYR A 110 10.87 -5.23 7.44
CA TYR A 110 9.84 -5.70 6.53
C TYR A 110 10.33 -6.97 5.85
N ASN A 111 9.52 -8.02 5.92
CA ASN A 111 9.69 -9.22 5.14
C ASN A 111 8.62 -9.23 4.05
N VAL A 112 9.01 -9.43 2.80
CA VAL A 112 8.10 -9.47 1.65
C VAL A 112 8.33 -10.79 0.91
N LYS A 113 7.29 -11.62 0.88
CA LYS A 113 7.29 -12.92 0.20
C LYS A 113 6.26 -12.94 -0.93
N PRO A 114 6.56 -13.54 -2.08
CA PRO A 114 5.56 -13.73 -3.13
C PRO A 114 4.47 -14.70 -2.64
N LEU A 115 3.25 -14.49 -3.10
CA LEU A 115 2.13 -15.41 -2.93
C LEU A 115 1.76 -15.94 -4.32
N ASN A 116 1.91 -17.25 -4.50
CA ASN A 116 1.49 -17.94 -5.72
C ASN A 116 -0.04 -18.05 -5.80
#